data_AF-A0A0L6X137-F1
#
_entry.id   AF-A0A0L6X137-F1
#
_cell.length_a   1.000
_cell.length_b   1.000
_cell.length_c   1.000
_cell.angle_alpha   90.00
_cell.angle_beta   90.00
_cell.angle_gamma   90.00
#
_symmetry.space_group_name_H-M   'P 1'
#
loop_
_entity.id
_entity.type
_entity.pdbx_description
1 polymer ?
#
loop_
_entity_poly.entity_id
_entity_poly.type
_entity_poly.pdbx_seq_one_letter_code
_entity_poly.pdbx_strand_id
1 'polypeptide(L)'
;LLGDPRVQSSFLTTDADSDTAFNDVPFATMTLLSNKRFHSKVVVDSVFRTELPSRYGRDALCVNIRHPAEPGSILRLLNVHLDSLHSQFRRTLQIHVLADLLREPGCKGGIVASDFNAILHGSKSGPDGGATWGVGAKLEDGLEPGRLDKVVMLGLQPNEIKILQPGLIGGNTRWNDHCGLHCTFTL
;
A
#
# COMPACT_ATOMS: atom_id res chain seq x y z
N LEU A 1 -5.27 -3.60 16.75
CA LEU A 1 -4.43 -2.47 16.25
C LEU A 1 -5.20 -1.16 16.22
N LEU A 2 -6.32 -1.08 15.50
CA LEU A 2 -7.11 0.17 15.38
C LEU A 2 -7.70 0.67 16.70
N GLY A 3 -8.03 -0.24 17.63
CA GLY A 3 -8.43 0.11 19.00
C GLY A 3 -7.28 0.36 19.98
N ASP A 4 -6.01 0.35 19.54
CA ASP A 4 -4.88 0.62 20.44
C ASP A 4 -4.73 2.14 20.67
N PRO A 5 -4.82 2.64 21.92
CA PRO A 5 -4.74 4.07 22.22
C PRO A 5 -3.45 4.74 21.74
N ARG A 6 -2.34 4.00 21.65
CA ARG A 6 -1.06 4.52 21.17
C ARG A 6 -1.10 4.80 19.68
N VAL A 7 -1.80 3.96 18.92
CA VAL A 7 -2.01 4.13 17.49
C VAL A 7 -2.95 5.30 17.24
N GLN A 8 -4.10 5.33 17.93
CA GLN A 8 -5.11 6.38 17.78
C GLN A 8 -4.57 7.78 18.15
N SER A 9 -3.71 7.87 19.16
CA SER A 9 -3.08 9.14 19.55
C SER A 9 -2.01 9.61 18.56
N SER A 10 -1.31 8.68 17.90
CA SER A 10 -0.16 8.98 17.05
C SER A 10 -0.50 9.10 15.55
N PHE A 11 -1.63 8.51 15.13
CA PHE A 11 -2.02 8.43 13.73
C PHE A 11 -3.50 8.75 13.55
N LEU A 12 -3.80 9.42 12.45
CA LEU A 12 -5.15 9.43 11.91
C LEU A 12 -5.38 8.09 11.22
N THR A 13 -6.28 7.30 11.81
CA THR A 13 -6.71 6.01 11.27
C THR A 13 -7.81 6.26 10.24
N THR A 14 -7.54 5.97 8.98
CA THR A 14 -8.56 6.09 7.93
C THR A 14 -9.44 4.84 7.97
N ASP A 15 -10.76 5.03 7.93
CA ASP A 15 -11.74 3.94 7.74
C ASP A 15 -11.86 2.93 8.91
N ALA A 16 -11.44 3.33 10.12
CA ALA A 16 -11.45 2.45 11.29
C ALA A 16 -12.85 2.12 11.85
N ASP A 17 -13.83 2.99 11.60
CA ASP A 17 -15.21 2.88 12.12
C ASP A 17 -16.21 2.47 11.02
N SER A 18 -15.71 2.08 9.85
CA SER A 18 -16.53 1.70 8.70
C SER A 18 -16.91 0.22 8.78
N ASP A 19 -18.20 -0.05 9.00
CA ASP A 19 -18.77 -1.41 8.90
C ASP A 19 -18.59 -2.01 7.49
N THR A 20 -18.27 -1.18 6.49
CA THR A 20 -18.07 -1.60 5.10
C THR A 20 -16.64 -2.03 4.78
N ALA A 21 -15.66 -1.74 5.65
CA ALA A 21 -14.26 -2.05 5.39
C ALA A 21 -14.00 -3.56 5.25
N PHE A 22 -14.87 -4.39 5.83
CA PHE A 22 -14.72 -5.84 5.88
C PHE A 22 -15.83 -6.61 5.14
N ASN A 23 -16.65 -5.96 4.28
CA ASN A 23 -17.76 -6.53 3.48
C ASN A 23 -17.58 -8.01 3.08
N ASP A 24 -17.90 -8.94 3.98
CA ASP A 24 -17.70 -10.39 3.88
C ASP A 24 -16.29 -10.86 3.44
N VAL A 25 -15.26 -10.03 3.60
CA VAL A 25 -13.86 -10.37 3.30
C VAL A 25 -13.08 -10.67 4.59
N PRO A 26 -12.17 -11.66 4.58
CA PRO A 26 -11.45 -12.08 5.78
C PRO A 26 -10.44 -11.04 6.29
N PHE A 27 -10.10 -10.04 5.47
CA PHE A 27 -9.18 -8.96 5.83
C PHE A 27 -9.34 -7.74 4.92
N ALA A 28 -8.85 -6.60 5.40
CA ALA A 28 -8.89 -5.33 4.70
C ALA A 28 -7.56 -4.56 4.83
N THR A 29 -7.29 -3.66 3.89
CA THR A 29 -6.16 -2.73 3.95
C THR A 29 -6.46 -1.57 4.91
N MET A 30 -5.42 -0.97 5.49
CA MET A 30 -5.54 0.23 6.35
C MET A 30 -4.43 1.23 6.06
N THR A 31 -4.75 2.51 6.14
CA THR A 31 -3.77 3.60 6.00
C THR A 31 -3.68 4.39 7.30
N LEU A 32 -2.45 4.57 7.79
CA LEU A 32 -2.15 5.33 9.00
C LEU A 32 -1.38 6.59 8.63
N LEU A 33 -1.98 7.77 8.86
CA LEU A 33 -1.31 9.04 8.62
C LEU A 33 -0.76 9.60 9.93
N SER A 34 0.54 9.87 10.00
CA SER A 34 1.17 10.34 11.23
C SER A 34 0.67 11.72 11.64
N ASN A 35 0.07 11.84 12.82
CA ASN A 35 -0.38 13.13 13.37
C ASN A 35 0.79 14.11 13.41
N LYS A 36 1.95 13.69 13.92
CA LYS A 36 3.14 14.56 14.02
C LYS A 36 3.63 15.12 12.67
N ARG A 37 3.40 14.41 11.56
CA ARG A 37 3.87 14.82 10.23
C ARG A 37 2.82 15.57 9.42
N PHE A 38 1.54 15.22 9.59
CA PHE A 38 0.44 15.77 8.81
C PHE A 38 -0.28 16.92 9.51
N HIS A 39 -0.23 17.01 10.84
CA HIS A 39 -0.85 18.10 11.59
C HIS A 39 -0.37 19.46 11.07
N SER A 40 -1.33 20.32 10.74
CA SER A 40 -1.18 21.66 10.14
C SER A 40 -0.49 21.78 8.76
N LYS A 41 0.02 20.70 8.17
CA LYS A 41 0.73 20.74 6.87
C LYS A 41 -0.07 20.19 5.71
N VAL A 42 -0.95 19.24 5.99
CA VAL A 42 -1.75 18.53 5.00
C VAL A 42 -3.10 18.22 5.64
N VAL A 43 -4.17 18.42 4.89
CA VAL A 43 -5.53 18.10 5.32
C VAL A 43 -5.98 16.84 4.60
N VAL A 44 -6.56 15.90 5.36
CA VAL A 44 -7.30 14.78 4.78
C VAL A 44 -8.58 15.34 4.19
N ASP A 45 -8.72 15.21 2.87
CA ASP A 45 -9.87 15.72 2.14
C ASP A 45 -11.02 14.71 2.16
N SER A 46 -10.72 13.47 1.81
CA SER A 46 -11.71 12.40 1.72
C SER A 46 -11.04 11.03 1.84
N VAL A 47 -11.79 10.06 2.36
CA VAL A 47 -11.39 8.65 2.47
C VAL A 47 -12.53 7.81 1.92
N PHE A 48 -12.23 6.88 1.02
CA PHE A 48 -13.21 5.97 0.43
C PHE A 48 -12.53 4.70 -0.07
N ARG A 49 -13.33 3.68 -0.38
CA ARG A 49 -12.86 2.44 -1.02
C ARG A 49 -13.37 2.37 -2.45
N THR A 50 -12.54 1.88 -3.36
CA THR A 50 -12.93 1.57 -4.73
C THR A 50 -12.79 0.08 -4.96
N GLU A 51 -13.89 -0.59 -5.26
CA GLU A 51 -13.87 -2.00 -5.64
C GLU A 51 -13.02 -2.22 -6.89
N LEU A 52 -12.19 -3.26 -6.86
CA LEU A 52 -11.35 -3.63 -7.98
C LEU A 52 -11.92 -4.86 -8.70
N PRO A 53 -11.65 -5.05 -10.00
CA PRO A 53 -12.07 -6.25 -10.73
C PRO A 53 -11.35 -7.50 -10.21
N SER A 54 -11.88 -8.08 -9.15
CA SER A 54 -11.19 -9.02 -8.27
C SER A 54 -11.91 -10.36 -8.16
N ARG A 55 -11.14 -11.45 -8.03
CA ARG A 55 -11.64 -12.76 -7.58
C ARG A 55 -11.80 -12.84 -6.07
N TYR A 56 -11.02 -12.08 -5.32
CA TYR A 56 -10.88 -12.19 -3.86
C TYR A 56 -11.49 -10.99 -3.12
N GLY A 57 -12.40 -10.24 -3.77
CA GLY A 57 -13.02 -9.05 -3.17
C GLY A 57 -12.01 -7.94 -2.84
N ARG A 58 -10.93 -7.79 -3.63
CA ARG A 58 -9.92 -6.75 -3.42
C ARG A 58 -10.49 -5.38 -3.76
N ASP A 59 -10.05 -4.38 -3.00
CA ASP A 59 -10.34 -2.97 -3.20
C ASP A 59 -9.06 -2.13 -3.20
N ALA A 60 -9.23 -0.84 -3.45
CA ALA A 60 -8.26 0.19 -3.14
C ALA A 60 -8.81 1.07 -2.02
N LEU A 61 -8.07 1.18 -0.92
CA LEU A 61 -8.33 2.20 0.10
C LEU A 61 -7.72 3.52 -0.37
N CYS A 62 -8.58 4.46 -0.75
CA CYS A 62 -8.25 5.75 -1.32
C CYS A 62 -8.27 6.83 -0.22
N VAL A 63 -7.15 7.50 -0.02
CA VAL A 63 -7.02 8.61 0.92
C VAL A 63 -6.57 9.85 0.15
N ASN A 64 -7.47 10.80 -0.02
CA ASN A 64 -7.19 12.07 -0.64
C ASN A 64 -6.63 13.02 0.42
N ILE A 65 -5.50 13.64 0.08
CA ILE A 65 -4.87 14.66 0.90
C ILE A 65 -4.69 15.94 0.07
N ARG A 66 -4.76 17.08 0.74
CA ARG A 66 -4.55 18.38 0.11
C ARG A 66 -3.64 19.27 0.94
N HIS A 67 -2.86 20.10 0.27
CA HIS A 67 -2.14 21.16 0.96
C HIS A 67 -3.13 22.27 1.34
N PRO A 68 -3.10 22.82 2.58
CA PRO A 68 -4.02 23.87 3.00
C PRO A 68 -4.06 25.09 2.08
N ALA A 69 -2.91 25.45 1.48
CA ALA A 69 -2.78 26.59 0.57
C ALA A 69 -3.18 26.28 -0.88
N GLU A 70 -3.46 25.03 -1.23
CA GLU A 70 -3.86 24.62 -2.59
C GLU A 70 -5.16 23.79 -2.56
N PRO A 71 -6.29 24.39 -2.14
CA PRO A 71 -7.53 23.65 -1.92
C PRO A 71 -8.13 23.08 -3.23
N GLY A 72 -7.73 23.58 -4.39
CA GLY A 72 -8.25 23.15 -5.70
C GLY A 72 -7.64 21.86 -6.25
N SER A 73 -6.73 21.21 -5.52
CA SER A 73 -6.09 19.98 -5.98
C SER A 73 -5.74 19.02 -4.86
N ILE A 74 -5.89 17.73 -5.13
CA ILE A 74 -5.53 16.66 -4.20
C ILE A 74 -4.29 15.89 -4.70
N LEU A 75 -3.63 15.23 -3.75
CA LEU A 75 -2.82 14.05 -4.00
C LEU A 75 -3.55 12.84 -3.42
N ARG A 76 -3.46 11.70 -4.11
CA ARG A 76 -4.20 10.50 -3.73
C ARG A 76 -3.28 9.38 -3.30
N LEU A 77 -3.52 8.84 -2.10
CA LEU A 77 -2.80 7.70 -1.56
C LEU A 77 -3.69 6.46 -1.71
N LEU A 78 -3.25 5.49 -2.51
CA LEU A 78 -3.95 4.23 -2.76
C LEU A 78 -3.21 3.10 -2.04
N ASN A 79 -3.86 2.49 -1.05
CA ASN A 79 -3.37 1.28 -0.40
C ASN A 79 -4.15 0.07 -0.91
N VAL A 80 -3.42 -0.90 -1.48
CA VAL A 80 -4.02 -2.02 -2.21
C VAL A 80 -3.48 -3.36 -1.72
N HIS A 81 -4.23 -4.41 -1.97
CA HIS A 81 -3.71 -5.78 -1.98
C HIS A 81 -4.24 -6.42 -3.25
N LEU A 82 -3.44 -6.46 -4.32
CA LEU A 82 -3.93 -6.94 -5.63
C LEU A 82 -4.15 -8.44 -5.64
N ASP A 83 -4.88 -8.94 -6.64
CA ASP A 83 -5.25 -10.35 -6.71
C ASP A 83 -4.02 -11.27 -6.68
N SER A 84 -4.02 -12.20 -5.73
CA SER A 84 -2.94 -13.15 -5.49
C SER A 84 -2.95 -14.31 -6.50
N LEU A 85 -1.92 -15.16 -6.45
CA LEU A 85 -1.79 -16.38 -7.27
C LEU A 85 -1.88 -16.10 -8.79
N HIS A 86 -2.40 -17.06 -9.57
CA HIS A 86 -2.48 -17.01 -11.04
C HIS A 86 -3.57 -16.06 -11.59
N SER A 87 -3.60 -14.83 -11.08
CA SER A 87 -4.60 -13.81 -11.41
C SER A 87 -4.02 -12.65 -12.24
N GLN A 88 -3.02 -12.92 -13.08
CA GLN A 88 -2.27 -11.88 -13.81
C GLN A 88 -3.17 -10.95 -14.63
N PHE A 89 -4.16 -11.51 -15.35
CA PHE A 89 -5.12 -10.73 -16.12
C PHE A 89 -5.91 -9.75 -15.23
N ARG A 90 -6.37 -10.21 -14.04
CA ARG A 90 -7.07 -9.36 -13.08
C ARG A 90 -6.16 -8.27 -12.57
N ARG A 91 -4.93 -8.60 -12.13
CA ARG A 91 -3.95 -7.59 -11.70
C ARG A 91 -3.72 -6.51 -12.74
N THR A 92 -3.63 -6.87 -14.02
CA THR A 92 -3.52 -5.88 -15.10
C THR A 92 -4.72 -4.93 -15.13
N LEU A 93 -5.94 -5.45 -15.03
CA LEU A 93 -7.15 -4.61 -14.97
C LEU A 93 -7.18 -3.74 -13.70
N GLN A 94 -6.80 -4.31 -12.56
CA GLN A 94 -6.73 -3.58 -11.29
C GLN A 94 -5.75 -2.40 -11.39
N ILE A 95 -4.58 -2.61 -12.00
CA ILE A 95 -3.60 -1.53 -12.24
C ILE A 95 -4.15 -0.45 -13.18
N HIS A 96 -4.94 -0.80 -14.20
CA HIS A 96 -5.58 0.19 -15.06
C HIS A 96 -6.54 1.08 -14.26
N VAL A 97 -7.42 0.48 -13.44
CA VAL A 97 -8.33 1.23 -12.57
C VAL A 97 -7.55 2.17 -11.64
N LEU A 98 -6.48 1.69 -11.01
CA LEU A 98 -5.65 2.51 -10.11
C LEU A 98 -4.97 3.67 -10.84
N ALA A 99 -4.53 3.45 -12.07
CA ALA A 99 -3.91 4.49 -12.88
C ALA A 99 -4.92 5.55 -13.31
N ASP A 100 -6.16 5.16 -13.60
CA ASP A 100 -7.25 6.09 -13.92
C ASP A 100 -7.64 6.92 -12.69
N LEU A 101 -7.75 6.28 -11.52
CA LEU A 101 -7.97 6.98 -10.25
C LEU A 101 -6.92 8.08 -10.01
N LEU A 102 -5.64 7.84 -10.29
CA LEU A 102 -4.61 8.88 -10.11
C LEU A 102 -4.69 10.02 -11.15
N ARG A 103 -5.44 9.85 -12.24
CA ARG A 103 -5.61 10.83 -13.33
C ARG A 103 -6.97 11.53 -13.35
N GLU A 104 -7.84 11.25 -12.38
CA GLU A 104 -9.13 11.93 -12.29
C GLU A 104 -8.98 13.46 -12.21
N PRO A 105 -9.96 14.22 -12.75
CA PRO A 105 -9.96 15.67 -12.65
C PRO A 105 -9.81 16.16 -11.20
N GLY A 106 -8.90 17.11 -10.97
CA GLY A 106 -8.59 17.63 -9.63
C GLY A 106 -7.54 16.81 -8.86
N CYS A 107 -7.12 15.64 -9.37
CA CYS A 107 -6.01 14.87 -8.82
C CYS A 107 -4.70 15.23 -9.53
N LYS A 108 -3.70 15.70 -8.78
CA LYS A 108 -2.35 16.00 -9.29
C LYS A 108 -1.46 14.76 -9.42
N GLY A 109 -1.99 13.60 -9.06
CA GLY A 109 -1.27 12.34 -8.98
C GLY A 109 -1.27 11.80 -7.56
N GLY A 110 -0.25 11.01 -7.22
CA GLY A 110 -0.20 10.36 -5.92
C GLY A 110 0.60 9.06 -5.93
N ILE A 111 0.24 8.17 -5.01
CA ILE A 111 0.98 6.95 -4.72
C ILE A 111 0.03 5.76 -4.73
N VAL A 112 0.47 4.65 -5.32
CA VAL A 112 -0.08 3.32 -5.09
C VAL A 112 0.97 2.50 -4.37
N ALA A 113 0.64 1.96 -3.20
CA ALA A 113 1.58 1.21 -2.39
C ALA A 113 0.93 -0.06 -1.83
N SER A 114 1.79 -1.01 -1.42
CA SER A 114 1.50 -2.30 -0.77
C SER A 114 1.66 -3.49 -1.74
N ASP A 115 1.05 -4.64 -1.42
CA ASP A 115 1.23 -5.91 -2.11
C ASP A 115 0.55 -5.92 -3.48
N PHE A 116 1.36 -5.91 -4.53
CA PHE A 116 0.89 -5.97 -5.92
C PHE A 116 0.75 -7.41 -6.41
N ASN A 117 1.16 -8.41 -5.63
CA ASN A 117 1.21 -9.81 -6.05
C ASN A 117 1.86 -9.97 -7.44
N ALA A 118 2.92 -9.20 -7.70
CA ALA A 118 3.59 -9.14 -8.99
C ALA A 118 4.50 -10.37 -9.19
N ILE A 119 3.87 -11.52 -9.49
CA ILE A 119 4.51 -12.84 -9.57
C ILE A 119 5.40 -12.98 -10.83
N LEU A 120 5.23 -12.14 -11.86
CA LEU A 120 6.02 -12.20 -13.10
C LEU A 120 6.77 -10.88 -13.34
N HIS A 121 8.09 -10.99 -13.48
CA HIS A 121 9.04 -9.93 -13.83
C HIS A 121 9.07 -8.72 -12.88
N GLY A 122 9.55 -8.92 -11.65
CA GLY A 122 10.15 -7.83 -10.87
C GLY A 122 11.57 -7.54 -11.35
N SER A 123 11.96 -6.27 -11.49
CA SER A 123 13.36 -5.92 -11.71
C SER A 123 14.17 -6.38 -10.50
N LYS A 124 15.16 -7.24 -10.71
CA LYS A 124 16.04 -7.76 -9.65
C LYS A 124 17.10 -6.72 -9.25
N SER A 125 16.69 -5.61 -8.66
CA SER A 125 17.59 -4.53 -8.22
C SER A 125 17.72 -4.49 -6.69
N GLY A 126 18.94 -4.59 -6.18
CA GLY A 126 19.28 -4.56 -4.75
C GLY A 126 19.74 -5.91 -4.17
N PRO A 127 20.13 -5.97 -2.88
CA PRO A 127 20.37 -7.23 -2.17
C PRO A 127 19.16 -8.15 -2.29
N ASP A 128 19.39 -9.45 -2.49
CA ASP A 128 18.35 -10.47 -2.76
C ASP A 128 17.41 -10.11 -3.94
N GLY A 129 17.90 -9.36 -4.92
CA GLY A 129 17.11 -8.89 -6.06
C GLY A 129 15.99 -7.92 -5.69
N GLY A 130 16.05 -7.35 -4.47
CA GLY A 130 15.01 -6.50 -3.92
C GLY A 130 13.77 -7.25 -3.46
N ALA A 131 13.83 -8.57 -3.26
CA ALA A 131 12.68 -9.36 -2.82
C ALA A 131 12.06 -8.79 -1.53
N THR A 132 10.73 -8.79 -1.50
CA THR A 132 9.92 -8.38 -0.34
C THR A 132 9.10 -9.53 0.21
N TRP A 133 9.05 -10.67 -0.46
CA TRP A 133 8.36 -11.87 0.01
C TRP A 133 9.31 -13.07 0.01
N GLY A 134 9.20 -13.93 1.03
CA GLY A 134 9.95 -15.18 1.09
C GLY A 134 11.45 -15.04 1.36
N VAL A 135 11.94 -13.83 1.67
CA VAL A 135 13.37 -13.55 1.87
C VAL A 135 13.91 -14.40 3.03
N GLY A 136 14.88 -15.29 2.79
CA GLY A 136 15.48 -16.12 3.85
C GLY A 136 14.51 -17.13 4.48
N ALA A 137 13.39 -17.43 3.82
CA ALA A 137 12.58 -18.61 4.10
C ALA A 137 13.03 -19.78 3.21
N LYS A 138 12.86 -21.01 3.69
CA LYS A 138 12.91 -22.19 2.81
C LYS A 138 11.54 -22.29 2.15
N LEU A 139 11.48 -21.92 0.89
CA LEU A 139 10.24 -22.00 0.10
C LEU A 139 10.09 -23.41 -0.47
N GLU A 140 8.85 -23.89 -0.52
CA GLU A 140 8.51 -25.17 -1.12
C GLU A 140 8.50 -25.08 -2.66
N ASP A 141 8.56 -26.22 -3.33
CA ASP A 141 8.32 -26.36 -4.78
C ASP A 141 9.21 -25.51 -5.71
N GLY A 142 10.42 -25.15 -5.28
CA GLY A 142 11.36 -24.37 -6.10
C GLY A 142 10.93 -22.91 -6.30
N LEU A 143 10.00 -22.42 -5.48
CA LEU A 143 9.67 -21.00 -5.43
C LEU A 143 10.88 -20.19 -4.94
N GLU A 144 11.09 -19.06 -5.57
CA GLU A 144 12.13 -18.10 -5.21
C GLU A 144 11.51 -16.86 -4.56
N PRO A 145 12.25 -16.16 -3.67
CA PRO A 145 11.80 -14.89 -3.12
C PRO A 145 11.36 -13.89 -4.20
N GLY A 146 10.26 -13.20 -3.95
CA GLY A 146 9.57 -12.36 -4.93
C GLY A 146 9.52 -10.88 -4.56
N ARG A 147 9.48 -9.99 -5.56
CA ARG A 147 9.17 -8.54 -5.38
C ARG A 147 7.66 -8.31 -5.53
N LEU A 148 6.91 -8.71 -4.51
CA LEU A 148 5.45 -8.59 -4.52
C LEU A 148 5.00 -7.19 -4.12
N ASP A 149 5.64 -6.60 -3.12
CA ASP A 149 5.34 -5.27 -2.61
C ASP A 149 5.97 -4.18 -3.47
N LYS A 150 5.17 -3.17 -3.79
CA LYS A 150 5.59 -2.06 -4.66
C LYS A 150 5.10 -0.72 -4.12
N VAL A 151 5.81 0.32 -4.54
CA VAL A 151 5.39 1.72 -4.42
C VAL A 151 5.51 2.31 -5.83
N VAL A 152 4.40 2.78 -6.37
CA VAL A 152 4.31 3.40 -7.69
C VAL A 152 3.80 4.83 -7.49
N MET A 153 4.36 5.78 -8.24
CA MET A 153 4.07 7.20 -8.08
C MET A 153 3.69 7.82 -9.41
N LEU A 154 2.75 8.77 -9.37
CA LEU A 154 2.41 9.65 -10.49
C LEU A 154 2.50 11.10 -10.00
N GLY A 155 3.23 11.95 -10.74
CA GLY A 155 3.37 13.37 -10.38
C GLY A 155 4.23 13.64 -9.15
N LEU A 156 4.98 12.64 -8.66
CA LEU A 156 5.88 12.74 -7.51
C LEU A 156 7.27 12.22 -7.90
N GLN A 157 8.32 12.78 -7.29
CA GLN A 157 9.70 12.35 -7.55
C GLN A 157 10.19 11.42 -6.44
N PRO A 158 10.50 10.14 -6.72
CA PRO A 158 11.06 9.23 -5.72
C PRO A 158 12.50 9.62 -5.38
N ASN A 159 12.85 9.55 -4.10
CA ASN A 159 14.19 9.86 -3.59
C ASN A 159 14.93 8.59 -3.15
N GLU A 160 14.30 7.82 -2.27
CA GLU A 160 14.92 6.63 -1.67
C GLU A 160 13.87 5.55 -1.42
N ILE A 161 14.27 4.29 -1.56
CA ILE A 161 13.49 3.13 -1.15
C ILE A 161 14.37 2.15 -0.39
N LYS A 162 13.88 1.68 0.77
CA LYS A 162 14.54 0.71 1.65
C LYS A 162 13.60 -0.45 1.95
N ILE A 163 14.18 -1.65 2.05
CA ILE A 163 13.47 -2.85 2.50
C ILE A 163 13.64 -2.95 4.03
N LEU A 164 12.53 -3.17 4.73
CA LEU A 164 12.48 -3.36 6.18
C LEU A 164 12.21 -4.84 6.46
N GLN A 165 13.23 -5.57 6.89
CA GLN A 165 13.07 -6.98 7.25
C GLN A 165 12.10 -7.14 8.43
N PRO A 166 11.22 -8.15 8.42
CA PRO A 166 10.36 -8.44 9.56
C PRO A 166 11.23 -8.87 10.74
N GLY A 167 10.90 -8.38 11.93
CA GLY A 167 11.50 -8.83 13.18
C GLY A 167 11.07 -10.24 13.55
N LEU A 168 11.70 -10.80 14.58
CA LEU A 168 11.41 -12.14 15.09
C LEU A 168 10.59 -12.06 16.39
N ILE A 169 9.49 -12.80 16.43
CA ILE A 169 8.71 -13.15 17.61
C ILE A 169 9.26 -14.45 18.18
N GLY A 170 9.49 -14.48 19.49
CA GLY A 170 10.00 -15.68 20.18
C GLY A 170 11.39 -16.12 19.72
N GLY A 171 12.17 -15.22 19.12
CA GLY A 171 13.55 -15.47 18.68
C GLY A 171 13.70 -16.18 17.34
N ASN A 172 12.67 -16.87 16.82
CA ASN A 172 12.79 -17.70 15.62
C ASN A 172 11.68 -17.52 14.58
N THR A 173 10.53 -16.95 14.94
CA THR A 173 9.39 -16.82 14.01
C THR A 173 9.29 -15.39 13.54
N ARG A 174 9.35 -15.15 12.23
CA ARG A 174 9.09 -13.80 11.71
C ARG A 174 7.63 -13.42 11.93
N TRP A 175 7.38 -12.14 12.24
CA TRP A 175 6.00 -11.68 12.41
C TRP A 175 5.24 -11.52 11.08
N ASN A 176 5.93 -11.59 9.95
CA ASN A 176 5.36 -11.59 8.61
C ASN A 176 6.30 -12.32 7.62
N ASP A 177 5.73 -12.94 6.59
CA ASP A 177 6.46 -13.54 5.47
C ASP A 177 6.89 -12.50 4.41
N HIS A 178 6.35 -11.29 4.49
CA HIS A 178 6.78 -10.11 3.77
C HIS A 178 7.73 -9.20 4.57
N CYS A 179 8.58 -8.48 3.84
CA CYS A 179 9.32 -7.32 4.28
C CYS A 179 8.50 -6.05 4.04
N GLY A 180 8.65 -5.05 4.90
CA GLY A 180 8.11 -3.72 4.65
C GLY A 180 8.91 -2.94 3.60
N LEU A 181 8.29 -1.92 3.00
CA LEU A 181 8.97 -0.93 2.18
C LEU A 181 8.88 0.45 2.83
N HIS A 182 10.03 1.10 2.98
CA HIS A 182 10.12 2.49 3.40
C HIS A 182 10.59 3.34 2.21
N CYS A 183 9.71 4.21 1.70
CA CYS A 183 9.98 5.06 0.56
C CYS A 183 9.85 6.54 0.95
N THR A 184 10.75 7.36 0.43
CA THR A 184 10.70 8.82 0.52
C THR A 184 10.63 9.44 -0.86
N PHE A 185 9.94 10.56 -0.98
CA PHE A 185 9.69 11.27 -2.23
C PHE A 185 9.52 12.76 -1.98
N THR A 186 9.62 13.57 -3.02
CA THR A 186 9.26 14.99 -3.00
C THR A 186 8.00 15.24 -3.83
N LEU A 187 7.26 16.27 -3.40
CA LEU A 187 6.17 16.88 -4.16
C LEU A 187 6.73 17.84 -5.21
#